data_AF-A0AAW4KSA6-F1
#
_entry.id   AF-A0AAW4KSA6-F1
#
_cell.length_a   1.000
_cell.length_b   1.000
_cell.length_c   1.000
_cell.angle_alpha   90.00
_cell.angle_beta   90.00
_cell.angle_gamma   90.00
#
_symmetry.space_group_name_H-M   'P 1'
#
loop_
_entity.id
_entity.type
_entity.pdbx_description
1 polymer ?
#
loop_
_entity_poly.entity_id
_entity_poly.type
_entity_poly.pdbx_seq_one_letter_code
_entity_poly.pdbx_strand_id
1 'polypeptide(L)'
;IALALAERASPEEREKLWPRLTRENDSLEALISEILVLARVDADNASAEDIDLNPLLKALQKDAQLGAPDQVVQLHTESDLYLKGWPTMIERAVDN
;
A
#
# COMPACT_ATOMS: atom_id res chain seq x y z
N ILE A 1 -0.64 -4.38 20.25
CA ILE A 1 -0.91 -4.76 21.66
C ILE A 1 -0.16 -6.04 22.05
N ALA A 2 -0.14 -7.10 21.21
CA ALA A 2 0.60 -8.33 21.51
C ALA A 2 2.14 -8.15 21.59
N LEU A 3 2.74 -7.35 20.68
CA LEU A 3 4.18 -7.08 20.69
C LEU A 3 4.64 -6.31 21.94
N ALA A 4 3.86 -5.29 22.36
CA ALA A 4 4.14 -4.48 23.55
C ALA A 4 4.01 -5.25 24.88
N LEU A 5 3.26 -6.36 24.90
CA LEU A 5 3.16 -7.28 26.04
C LEU A 5 4.35 -8.25 26.10
N ALA A 6 4.84 -8.70 24.95
CA ALA A 6 6.03 -9.56 24.85
C ALA A 6 7.32 -8.84 25.30
N GLU A 7 7.46 -7.55 24.98
CA GLU A 7 8.64 -6.76 25.40
C GLU A 7 8.77 -6.59 26.93
N ARG A 8 7.66 -6.66 27.67
CA ARG A 8 7.62 -6.50 29.13
C ARG A 8 7.62 -7.82 29.91
N ALA A 9 7.51 -8.96 29.22
CA ALA A 9 7.47 -10.29 29.82
C ALA A 9 8.88 -10.81 30.12
N SER A 10 9.00 -11.66 31.14
CA SER A 10 10.25 -12.39 31.43
C SER A 10 10.61 -13.37 30.30
N PRO A 11 11.88 -13.83 30.18
CA PRO A 11 12.30 -14.72 29.10
C PRO A 11 11.43 -15.99 28.95
N GLU A 12 11.06 -16.62 30.08
CA GLU A 12 10.22 -17.83 30.11
C GLU A 12 8.76 -17.56 29.71
N GLU A 13 8.24 -16.36 30.00
CA GLU A 13 6.90 -15.95 29.59
C GLU A 13 6.84 -15.58 28.11
N ARG A 14 7.90 -14.95 27.57
CA ARG A 14 8.03 -14.68 26.14
C ARG A 14 8.02 -15.96 25.32
N GLU A 15 8.75 -16.98 25.77
CA GLU A 15 8.84 -18.27 25.08
C GLU A 15 7.47 -18.99 24.99
N LYS A 16 6.62 -18.81 26.01
CA LYS A 16 5.23 -19.30 26.00
C LYS A 16 4.29 -18.46 25.13
N LEU A 17 4.51 -17.15 25.04
CA LEU A 17 3.68 -16.23 24.27
C LEU A 17 4.00 -16.25 22.77
N TRP A 18 5.24 -16.60 22.41
CA TRP A 18 5.75 -16.56 21.03
C TRP A 18 4.88 -17.37 20.04
N PRO A 19 4.51 -18.64 20.31
CA PRO A 19 3.71 -19.42 19.37
C PRO A 19 2.33 -18.83 19.11
N ARG A 20 1.73 -18.21 20.14
CA ARG A 20 0.44 -17.53 20.00
C ARG A 20 0.59 -16.26 19.17
N LEU A 21 1.63 -15.47 19.40
CA LEU A 21 1.90 -14.27 18.60
C LEU A 21 2.11 -14.59 17.13
N THR A 22 2.88 -15.63 16.82
CA THR A 22 3.10 -16.10 15.44
C THR A 22 1.77 -16.48 14.80
N ARG A 23 0.94 -17.26 15.50
CA ARG A 23 -0.38 -17.66 14.97
C ARG A 23 -1.32 -16.48 14.70
N GLU A 24 -1.32 -15.49 15.58
CA GLU A 24 -2.09 -14.27 15.36
C GLU A 24 -1.56 -13.47 14.17
N ASN A 25 -0.24 -13.42 13.99
CA ASN A 25 0.38 -12.81 12.81
C ASN A 25 -0.04 -13.55 11.53
N ASP A 26 0.09 -14.87 11.48
CA ASP A 26 -0.33 -15.69 10.35
C ASP A 26 -1.81 -15.49 10.02
N SER A 27 -2.66 -15.36 11.05
CA SER A 27 -4.09 -15.11 10.88
C SER A 27 -4.37 -13.71 10.30
N LEU A 28 -3.62 -12.69 10.74
CA LEU A 28 -3.70 -11.34 10.18
C LEU A 28 -3.21 -11.29 8.73
N GLU A 29 -2.12 -11.97 8.39
CA GLU A 29 -1.61 -12.07 7.02
C GLU A 29 -2.63 -12.74 6.10
N ALA A 30 -3.32 -13.79 6.56
CA ALA A 30 -4.38 -14.44 5.82
C ALA A 30 -5.58 -13.51 5.56
N LEU A 31 -6.05 -12.80 6.59
CA LEU A 31 -7.14 -11.82 6.46
C LEU A 31 -6.77 -10.65 5.53
N ILE A 32 -5.55 -10.14 5.62
CA ILE A 32 -5.05 -9.10 4.71
C ILE A 32 -5.07 -9.61 3.26
N SER A 33 -4.61 -10.83 3.03
CA SER A 33 -4.60 -11.45 1.71
C SER A 33 -6.01 -11.58 1.14
N GLU A 34 -6.99 -11.99 1.95
CA GLU A 34 -8.39 -12.06 1.55
C GLU A 34 -8.99 -10.68 1.22
N ILE A 35 -8.72 -9.67 2.04
CA ILE A 35 -9.15 -8.29 1.79
C ILE A 35 -8.56 -7.76 0.48
N LEU A 36 -7.30 -8.05 0.19
CA LEU A 36 -6.66 -7.64 -1.07
C LEU A 36 -7.28 -8.33 -2.29
N VAL A 37 -7.67 -9.60 -2.16
CA VAL A 37 -8.41 -10.32 -3.22
C VAL A 37 -9.77 -9.69 -3.46
N LEU A 38 -10.53 -9.38 -2.40
CA LEU A 38 -11.83 -8.72 -2.51
C LEU A 38 -11.72 -7.32 -3.11
N ALA A 39 -10.76 -6.53 -2.65
CA ALA A 39 -10.51 -5.19 -3.20
C ALA A 39 -10.13 -5.23 -4.70
N ARG A 40 -9.47 -6.31 -5.15
CA ARG A 40 -9.21 -6.53 -6.57
C ARG A 40 -10.49 -6.87 -7.34
N VAL A 41 -11.35 -7.73 -6.81
CA VAL A 41 -12.67 -8.02 -7.42
C VAL A 41 -13.53 -6.76 -7.52
N ASP A 42 -13.51 -5.90 -6.50
CA ASP A 42 -14.20 -4.61 -6.54
C ASP A 42 -13.60 -3.65 -7.57
N ALA A 43 -12.27 -3.62 -7.70
CA ALA A 43 -11.59 -2.85 -8.75
C ALA A 43 -11.88 -3.40 -10.16
N ASP A 44 -11.97 -4.73 -10.32
CA ASP A 44 -12.32 -5.38 -11.58
C ASP A 44 -13.79 -5.12 -11.96
N ASN A 45 -14.67 -4.88 -10.97
CA ASN A 45 -16.06 -4.45 -11.20
C ASN A 45 -16.19 -2.97 -11.60
N ALA A 46 -15.17 -2.14 -11.35
CA ALA A 46 -15.13 -0.79 -11.91
C ALA A 46 -14.87 -0.87 -13.42
N SER A 47 -15.40 0.08 -14.18
CA SER A 47 -15.13 0.15 -15.62
C SER A 47 -13.79 0.82 -15.87
N ALA A 48 -13.08 0.40 -16.93
CA ALA A 48 -11.93 1.15 -17.40
C ALA A 48 -12.39 2.52 -17.94
N GLU A 49 -11.74 3.58 -17.46
CA GLU A 49 -12.04 4.98 -17.78
C GLU A 49 -10.82 5.62 -18.45
N ASP A 50 -11.03 6.70 -19.21
CA ASP A 50 -9.95 7.51 -19.74
C ASP A 50 -9.43 8.44 -18.62
N ILE A 51 -8.19 8.22 -18.20
CA ILE A 51 -7.59 8.91 -17.05
C ILE A 51 -6.51 9.85 -17.56
N ASP A 52 -6.59 11.12 -17.15
CA ASP A 52 -5.48 12.05 -17.31
C ASP A 52 -4.39 11.72 -16.29
N LEU A 53 -3.22 11.29 -16.77
CA LEU A 53 -2.10 10.92 -15.91
C LEU A 53 -1.34 12.14 -15.37
N ASN A 54 -1.44 13.30 -16.01
CA ASN A 54 -0.66 14.47 -15.61
C ASN A 54 -0.97 14.96 -14.19
N PRO A 55 -2.25 15.07 -13.76
CA PRO A 55 -2.57 15.40 -12.38
C PRO A 55 -2.02 14.39 -11.36
N LEU A 56 -2.12 13.09 -11.66
CA LEU A 56 -1.64 12.01 -10.79
C LEU A 56 -0.12 12.09 -10.60
N LEU A 57 0.63 12.20 -11.70
CA LEU A 57 2.09 12.29 -11.66
C LEU A 57 2.57 13.53 -10.91
N LYS A 58 1.91 14.69 -11.10
CA LYS A 58 2.23 15.92 -10.37
C LYS A 58 1.97 15.81 -8.88
N ALA A 59 0.91 15.11 -8.46
CA ALA A 59 0.64 14.85 -7.05
C ALA A 59 1.77 14.00 -6.43
N LEU A 60 2.15 12.91 -7.09
CA LEU A 60 3.22 12.03 -6.63
C LEU A 60 4.59 12.71 -6.59
N GLN A 61 4.93 13.54 -7.58
CA GLN A 61 6.15 14.36 -7.55
C GLN A 61 6.17 15.28 -6.33
N LYS A 62 5.04 15.90 -6.00
CA LYS A 62 4.91 16.77 -4.82
C LYS A 62 5.08 15.96 -3.53
N ASP A 63 4.45 14.80 -3.43
CA ASP A 63 4.53 13.96 -2.23
C ASP A 63 5.94 13.40 -2.01
N ALA A 64 6.61 12.98 -3.09
CA ALA A 64 8.03 12.58 -3.06
C ALA A 64 8.94 13.73 -2.58
N GLN A 65 8.72 14.95 -3.08
CA GLN A 65 9.47 16.14 -2.69
C GLN A 65 9.23 16.53 -1.22
N LEU A 66 8.04 16.22 -0.66
CA LEU A 66 7.74 16.43 0.76
C LEU A 66 8.38 15.37 1.66
N GLY A 67 8.36 14.10 1.24
CA GLY A 67 8.92 12.97 2.00
C GLY A 67 10.45 12.91 1.98
N ALA A 68 11.06 13.30 0.86
CA ALA A 68 12.51 13.30 0.68
C ALA A 68 12.94 14.57 -0.08
N PRO A 69 13.12 15.73 0.59
CA PRO A 69 13.39 17.00 -0.08
C PRO A 69 14.68 17.03 -0.92
N ASP A 70 15.66 16.21 -0.56
CA ASP A 70 16.93 16.09 -1.31
C ASP A 70 16.80 15.23 -2.58
N GLN A 71 15.71 14.47 -2.71
CA GLN A 71 15.44 13.63 -3.88
C GLN A 71 14.62 14.41 -4.91
N VAL A 72 15.30 14.89 -5.95
CA VAL A 72 14.67 15.64 -7.04
C VAL A 72 14.05 14.67 -8.06
N VAL A 73 12.72 14.63 -8.12
CA VAL A 73 11.97 13.91 -9.15
C VAL A 73 11.67 14.85 -10.31
N GLN A 74 12.08 14.48 -11.53
CA GLN A 74 11.77 15.25 -12.74
C GLN A 74 10.75 14.49 -13.60
N LEU A 75 9.65 15.16 -13.95
CA LEU A 75 8.62 14.62 -14.84
C LEU A 75 8.79 15.18 -16.25
N HIS A 76 8.91 14.27 -17.22
CA HIS A 76 8.90 14.59 -18.64
C HIS A 76 7.73 13.83 -19.28
N THR A 77 6.60 14.50 -19.44
CA THR A 77 5.35 13.91 -19.93
C THR A 77 4.75 14.78 -21.03
N GLU A 78 3.97 14.14 -21.90
CA GLU A 78 3.13 14.86 -22.87
C GLU A 78 2.00 15.59 -22.13
N SER A 79 1.56 16.73 -22.67
CA SER A 79 0.57 17.61 -22.01
C SER A 79 -0.81 16.96 -21.86
N ASP A 80 -1.16 16.04 -22.75
CA ASP A 80 -2.47 15.38 -22.82
C ASP A 80 -2.28 13.84 -22.75
N LEU A 81 -1.54 13.38 -21.74
CA LEU A 81 -1.28 11.96 -21.55
C LEU A 81 -2.48 11.27 -20.89
N TYR A 82 -3.28 10.61 -21.72
CA TYR A 82 -4.42 9.82 -21.29
C TYR A 82 -4.11 8.32 -21.33
N LEU A 83 -4.52 7.61 -20.28
CA LEU A 83 -4.45 6.16 -20.21
C LEU A 83 -5.85 5.60 -19.93
N LYS A 84 -6.27 4.63 -20.74
CA LYS A 84 -7.47 3.86 -20.46
C LYS A 84 -7.17 2.79 -19.42
N GLY A 85 -7.82 2.85 -18.27
CA GLY A 85 -7.62 1.86 -17.22
C GLY A 85 -8.46 2.12 -15.98
N TRP A 86 -8.12 1.43 -14.91
CA TRP A 86 -8.82 1.53 -13.63
C TRP A 86 -8.11 2.58 -12.75
N PRO A 87 -8.77 3.70 -12.38
CA PRO A 87 -8.12 4.80 -11.69
C PRO A 87 -7.37 4.36 -10.42
N THR A 88 -8.03 3.55 -9.59
CA THR A 88 -7.47 3.05 -8.33
C THR A 88 -6.29 2.10 -8.52
N MET A 89 -6.27 1.29 -9.59
CA MET A 89 -5.13 0.42 -9.87
C MET A 89 -3.93 1.21 -10.38
N ILE A 90 -4.18 2.20 -11.23
CA ILE A 90 -3.12 3.07 -11.78
C ILE A 90 -2.52 3.91 -10.67
N GLU A 91 -3.33 4.56 -9.83
CA GLU A 91 -2.85 5.32 -8.67
C GLU A 91 -1.92 4.49 -7.79
N ARG A 92 -2.35 3.28 -7.40
CA ARG A 92 -1.52 2.37 -6.59
C ARG A 92 -0.26 1.90 -7.29
N ALA A 93 -0.30 1.70 -8.61
CA ALA A 93 0.85 1.23 -9.36
C ALA A 93 1.95 2.31 -9.45
N VAL A 94 1.57 3.58 -9.48
CA VAL A 94 2.52 4.70 -9.54
C VAL A 94 2.97 5.15 -8.13
N ASP A 95 2.17 4.89 -7.09
CA ASP A 95 2.51 5.17 -5.68
C ASP A 95 3.55 4.22 -5.07
N ASN A 96 3.62 2.95 -5.53
CA ASN A 96 4.60 1.96 -5.07
C ASN A 96 6.05 2.31 -5.50
#